data_AF-A0A8J8TFZ1-F1
#
_entry.id   AF-A0A8J8TFZ1-F1
#
_cell.length_a   1.000
_cell.length_b   1.000
_cell.length_c   1.000
_cell.angle_alpha   90.00
_cell.angle_beta   90.00
_cell.angle_gamma   90.00
#
_symmetry.space_group_name_H-M   'P 1'
#
loop_
_entity.id
_entity.type
_entity.pdbx_description
1 polymer ?
#
loop_
_entity_poly.entity_id
_entity_poly.type
_entity_poly.pdbx_seq_one_letter_code
_entity_poly.pdbx_strand_id
1 'polypeptide(L)'
;MNRIRQLIKEAIEEIEVYNSWLSSYYLLKYIESDAEKLCKVGEINYDVTLDSLIFFTIYLNGKSIDKTRLFSLSFLVYDLLSNKGFKVQDPLFQIRWNKRYFIFSPRINDHLEVIRKKGLVLKKNEYYLTDISFREALGIYDKLSSRDKNDLQDLVKKFKSLRKIKDIKTFIRNYLAGRNI
;
A
#
# COMPACT_ATOMS: atom_id res chain seq x y z
N MET A 1 7.44 23.01 -2.13
CA MET A 1 6.04 23.14 -2.61
C MET A 1 5.11 23.07 -1.39
N ASN A 2 3.81 23.40 -1.46
CA ASN A 2 2.87 23.13 -0.34
C ASN A 2 2.15 21.79 -0.56
N ARG A 3 1.54 21.24 0.51
CA ARG A 3 0.91 19.92 0.46
C ARG A 3 -0.22 19.81 -0.56
N ILE A 4 -1.04 20.86 -0.69
CA ILE A 4 -2.14 20.90 -1.66
C ILE A 4 -1.60 20.74 -3.08
N ARG A 5 -0.59 21.52 -3.47
CA ARG A 5 -0.03 21.46 -4.83
C ARG A 5 0.63 20.11 -5.11
N GLN A 6 1.24 19.48 -4.10
CA GLN A 6 1.75 18.12 -4.22
C GLN A 6 0.62 17.12 -4.50
N LEU A 7 -0.46 17.15 -3.71
CA LEU A 7 -1.59 16.23 -3.87
C LEU A 7 -2.36 16.46 -5.19
N ILE A 8 -2.46 17.70 -5.67
CA ILE A 8 -3.03 17.99 -7.00
C ILE A 8 -2.17 17.36 -8.10
N LYS A 9 -0.84 17.47 -8.00
CA LYS A 9 0.07 16.80 -8.95
C LYS A 9 -0.09 15.29 -8.89
N GLU A 10 -0.15 14.70 -7.70
CA GLU A 10 -0.42 13.26 -7.55
C GLU A 10 -1.76 12.90 -8.22
N ALA A 11 -2.83 13.67 -8.01
CA ALA A 11 -4.13 13.42 -8.63
C ALA A 11 -4.10 13.52 -10.18
N ILE A 12 -3.29 14.42 -10.74
CA ILE A 12 -3.07 14.51 -12.19
C ILE A 12 -2.28 13.29 -12.68
N GLU A 13 -1.20 12.92 -11.99
CA GLU A 13 -0.39 11.73 -12.32
C GLU A 13 -1.23 10.44 -12.27
N GLU A 14 -2.14 10.30 -11.30
CA GLU A 14 -3.10 9.18 -11.25
C GLU A 14 -3.86 9.03 -12.57
N ILE A 15 -4.26 10.13 -13.21
CA ILE A 15 -4.95 10.09 -14.51
C ILE A 15 -3.96 9.85 -15.64
N GLU A 16 -2.93 10.69 -15.77
CA GLU A 16 -2.07 10.73 -16.95
C GLU A 16 -1.18 9.49 -17.09
N VAL A 17 -0.68 8.98 -15.96
CA VAL A 17 0.26 7.85 -15.95
C VAL A 17 -0.47 6.54 -15.67
N TYR A 18 -1.42 6.55 -14.74
CA TYR A 18 -2.06 5.33 -14.24
C TYR A 18 -3.47 5.09 -14.78
N ASN A 19 -4.05 6.05 -15.51
CA ASN A 19 -5.44 6.02 -15.99
C ASN A 19 -6.47 5.76 -14.87
N SER A 20 -6.17 6.27 -13.66
CA SER A 20 -6.92 6.07 -12.43
C SER A 20 -7.77 7.28 -12.08
N TRP A 21 -8.88 7.45 -12.79
CA TRP A 21 -9.86 8.50 -12.53
C TRP A 21 -10.44 8.43 -11.11
N LEU A 22 -10.66 7.21 -10.62
CA LEU A 22 -11.23 6.99 -9.30
C LEU A 22 -10.28 7.42 -8.18
N SER A 23 -8.99 7.11 -8.31
CA SER A 23 -7.97 7.56 -7.36
C SER A 23 -7.80 9.06 -7.37
N SER A 24 -7.74 9.65 -8.57
CA SER A 24 -7.69 11.10 -8.74
C SER A 24 -8.87 11.80 -8.07
N TYR A 25 -10.10 11.30 -8.30
CA TYR A 25 -11.30 11.82 -7.64
C TYR A 25 -11.19 11.78 -6.11
N TYR A 26 -10.73 10.68 -5.54
CA TYR A 26 -10.59 10.57 -4.09
C TYR A 26 -9.50 11.49 -3.51
N LEU A 27 -8.38 11.69 -4.22
CA LEU A 27 -7.37 12.67 -3.83
C LEU A 27 -7.94 14.09 -3.85
N LEU A 28 -8.66 14.47 -4.91
CA LEU A 28 -9.31 15.78 -5.02
C LEU A 28 -10.35 15.98 -3.93
N LYS A 29 -11.16 14.95 -3.64
CA LYS A 29 -12.13 14.99 -2.54
C LYS A 29 -11.45 15.18 -1.18
N TYR A 30 -10.32 14.52 -0.95
CA TYR A 30 -9.52 14.69 0.27
C TYR A 30 -8.94 16.10 0.37
N ILE A 31 -8.38 16.62 -0.72
CA ILE A 31 -7.88 18.00 -0.77
C ILE A 31 -8.99 18.99 -0.39
N GLU A 32 -10.17 18.85 -0.99
CA GLU A 32 -11.29 19.76 -0.74
C GLU A 32 -11.78 19.68 0.71
N SER A 33 -11.88 18.46 1.26
CA SER A 33 -12.40 18.25 2.62
C SER A 33 -11.46 18.78 3.71
N ASP A 34 -10.15 18.83 3.44
CA ASP A 34 -9.12 19.22 4.42
C ASP A 34 -8.28 20.44 3.98
N ALA A 35 -8.78 21.24 3.03
CA ALA A 35 -8.03 22.33 2.38
C ALA A 35 -7.35 23.28 3.39
N GLU A 36 -8.08 23.73 4.41
CA GLU A 36 -7.54 24.66 5.43
C GLU A 36 -6.34 24.08 6.20
N LYS A 37 -6.39 22.78 6.51
CA LYS A 37 -5.28 22.09 7.19
C LYS A 37 -4.11 21.92 6.24
N LEU A 38 -4.37 21.44 5.02
CA LEU A 38 -3.35 21.14 4.03
C LEU A 38 -2.59 22.40 3.56
N CYS A 39 -3.23 23.57 3.55
CA CYS A 39 -2.58 24.86 3.29
C CYS A 39 -1.41 25.16 4.26
N LYS A 40 -1.50 24.67 5.50
CA LYS A 40 -0.49 24.90 6.56
C LYS A 40 0.62 23.85 6.54
N VAL A 41 0.47 22.79 5.74
CA VAL A 41 1.42 21.67 5.67
C VAL A 41 2.34 21.85 4.47
N GLY A 42 3.64 21.72 4.72
CA GLY A 42 4.65 21.69 3.67
C GLY A 42 4.54 20.44 2.79
N GLU A 43 5.25 20.44 1.68
CA GLU A 43 5.45 19.22 0.89
C GLU A 43 6.04 18.08 1.73
N ILE A 44 5.54 16.87 1.49
CA ILE A 44 5.98 15.65 2.17
C ILE A 44 6.97 14.91 1.28
N ASN A 45 8.20 14.76 1.76
CA ASN A 45 9.14 13.80 1.18
C ASN A 45 8.77 12.41 1.70
N TYR A 46 8.17 11.59 0.82
CA TYR A 46 7.77 10.24 1.20
C TYR A 46 8.99 9.33 1.40
N ASP A 47 8.99 8.58 2.50
CA ASP A 47 9.96 7.52 2.73
C ASP A 47 9.63 6.28 1.89
N VAL A 48 8.33 6.07 1.63
CA VAL A 48 7.79 4.95 0.87
C VAL A 48 6.70 5.47 -0.07
N THR A 49 6.98 5.43 -1.38
CA THR A 49 5.98 5.73 -2.42
C THR A 49 4.99 4.59 -2.56
N LEU A 50 3.92 4.80 -3.32
CA LEU A 50 2.93 3.75 -3.54
C LEU A 50 3.50 2.54 -4.28
N ASP A 51 4.31 2.75 -5.33
CA ASP A 51 4.98 1.66 -6.05
C ASP A 51 5.92 0.91 -5.12
N SER A 52 6.69 1.64 -4.30
CA SER A 52 7.61 1.04 -3.33
C SER A 52 6.86 0.24 -2.25
N LEU A 53 5.68 0.68 -1.80
CA LEU A 53 4.82 -0.09 -0.90
C LEU A 53 4.34 -1.40 -1.54
N ILE A 54 3.97 -1.37 -2.82
CA ILE A 54 3.57 -2.56 -3.57
C ILE A 54 4.75 -3.54 -3.64
N PHE A 55 5.94 -3.06 -4.03
CA PHE A 55 7.12 -3.89 -4.11
C PHE A 55 7.46 -4.51 -2.75
N PHE A 56 7.47 -3.68 -1.71
CA PHE A 56 7.78 -4.10 -0.37
C PHE A 56 6.77 -5.13 0.17
N THR A 57 5.49 -4.98 -0.16
CA THR A 57 4.47 -5.98 0.20
C THR A 57 4.74 -7.33 -0.46
N ILE A 58 5.06 -7.34 -1.75
CA ILE A 58 5.36 -8.58 -2.49
C ILE A 58 6.64 -9.22 -1.92
N TYR A 59 7.66 -8.41 -1.64
CA TYR A 59 8.92 -8.83 -1.01
C TYR A 59 8.69 -9.50 0.35
N LEU A 60 7.94 -8.86 1.25
CA LEU A 60 7.65 -9.42 2.58
C LEU A 60 6.89 -10.76 2.49
N ASN A 61 6.03 -10.90 1.48
CA ASN A 61 5.35 -12.16 1.25
C ASN A 61 6.33 -13.28 0.81
N GLY A 62 7.48 -12.95 0.23
CA GLY A 62 8.66 -13.82 0.08
C GLY A 62 8.69 -14.72 -1.16
N LYS A 63 7.60 -14.79 -1.93
CA LYS A 63 7.54 -15.50 -3.22
C LYS A 63 6.65 -14.74 -4.20
N SER A 64 5.36 -15.01 -4.11
CA SER A 64 4.32 -14.45 -4.95
C SER A 64 3.03 -14.32 -4.19
N ILE A 65 2.23 -13.35 -4.61
CA ILE A 65 1.04 -12.97 -3.88
C ILE A 65 -0.14 -12.81 -4.84
N ASP A 66 -1.27 -13.41 -4.50
CA ASP A 66 -2.52 -13.16 -5.21
C ASP A 66 -3.06 -11.76 -4.86
N LYS A 67 -3.93 -11.24 -5.72
CA LYS A 67 -4.44 -9.86 -5.61
C LYS A 67 -5.18 -9.58 -4.30
N THR A 68 -5.91 -10.55 -3.75
CA THR A 68 -6.68 -10.37 -2.51
C THR A 68 -5.73 -10.22 -1.32
N ARG A 69 -4.72 -11.09 -1.28
CA ARG A 69 -3.67 -11.03 -0.25
C ARG A 69 -2.82 -9.78 -0.40
N LEU A 70 -2.53 -9.35 -1.63
CA LEU A 70 -1.77 -8.13 -1.88
C LEU A 70 -2.45 -6.92 -1.27
N PHE A 71 -3.73 -6.68 -1.57
CA PHE A 71 -4.45 -5.56 -0.95
C PHE A 71 -4.49 -5.65 0.58
N SER A 72 -4.75 -6.84 1.12
CA SER A 72 -4.89 -7.02 2.57
C SER A 72 -3.56 -6.85 3.30
N LEU A 73 -2.47 -7.38 2.73
CA LEU A 73 -1.14 -7.26 3.32
C LEU A 73 -0.58 -5.85 3.14
N SER A 74 -0.77 -5.21 1.98
CA SER A 74 -0.38 -3.82 1.77
C SER A 74 -1.08 -2.88 2.75
N PHE A 75 -2.35 -3.14 3.08
CA PHE A 75 -3.07 -2.39 4.13
C PHE A 75 -2.39 -2.50 5.49
N LEU A 76 -2.04 -3.73 5.91
CA LEU A 76 -1.37 -3.94 7.19
C LEU A 76 0.04 -3.36 7.22
N VAL A 77 0.79 -3.49 6.13
CA VAL A 77 2.15 -2.94 6.01
C VAL A 77 2.10 -1.41 6.02
N TYR A 78 1.16 -0.82 5.29
CA TYR A 78 0.93 0.62 5.30
C TYR A 78 0.61 1.14 6.71
N ASP A 79 -0.34 0.51 7.41
CA ASP A 79 -0.74 0.92 8.76
C ASP A 79 0.44 0.82 9.74
N LEU A 80 1.17 -0.29 9.70
CA LEU A 80 2.31 -0.52 10.58
C LEU A 80 3.44 0.49 10.31
N LEU A 81 3.84 0.69 9.05
CA LEU A 81 4.86 1.68 8.70
C LEU A 81 4.47 3.10 9.11
N SER A 82 3.21 3.49 8.86
CA SER A 82 2.68 4.81 9.23
C SER A 82 2.71 5.00 10.75
N ASN A 83 2.31 3.99 11.52
CA ASN A 83 2.37 4.01 13.00
C ASN A 83 3.80 4.06 13.55
N LYS A 84 4.80 3.65 12.76
CA LYS A 84 6.23 3.79 13.09
C LYS A 84 6.84 5.12 12.65
N GLY A 85 6.02 6.03 12.11
CA GLY A 85 6.43 7.38 11.73
C GLY A 85 7.00 7.52 10.32
N PHE A 86 6.93 6.46 9.50
CA PHE A 86 7.29 6.57 8.08
C PHE A 86 6.26 7.41 7.32
N LYS A 87 6.73 8.30 6.45
CA LYS A 87 5.88 9.04 5.51
C LYS A 87 5.55 8.16 4.32
N VAL A 88 4.50 7.35 4.45
CA VAL A 88 4.02 6.47 3.37
C VAL A 88 2.98 7.20 2.52
N GLN A 89 3.11 7.13 1.20
CA GLN A 89 2.14 7.69 0.28
C GLN A 89 0.79 6.96 0.41
N ASP A 90 -0.31 7.72 0.56
CA ASP A 90 -1.63 7.18 0.88
C ASP A 90 -2.18 6.29 -0.25
N PRO A 91 -2.40 4.98 0.01
CA PRO A 91 -2.97 4.07 -0.98
C PRO A 91 -4.48 4.21 -1.19
N LEU A 92 -5.20 4.98 -0.36
CA LEU A 92 -6.66 5.14 -0.41
C LEU A 92 -7.43 3.82 -0.24
N PHE A 93 -7.10 3.07 0.81
CA PHE A 93 -7.77 1.81 1.11
C PHE A 93 -9.25 2.01 1.45
N GLN A 94 -10.07 1.08 0.96
CA GLN A 94 -11.49 0.96 1.25
C GLN A 94 -11.78 -0.43 1.79
N ILE A 95 -12.60 -0.50 2.84
CA ILE A 95 -13.01 -1.75 3.45
C ILE A 95 -14.48 -2.03 3.17
N ARG A 96 -14.77 -3.14 2.48
CA ARG A 96 -16.11 -3.61 2.11
C ARG A 96 -16.24 -5.10 2.41
N TRP A 97 -16.70 -5.44 3.62
CA TRP A 97 -16.71 -6.81 4.16
C TRP A 97 -17.47 -7.84 3.32
N ASN A 98 -18.46 -7.40 2.53
CA ASN A 98 -19.29 -8.25 1.68
C ASN A 98 -18.71 -8.47 0.27
N LYS A 99 -17.54 -7.90 -0.05
CA LYS A 99 -16.89 -8.08 -1.36
C LYS A 99 -15.79 -9.15 -1.33
N ARG A 100 -15.39 -9.60 -2.53
CA ARG A 100 -14.24 -10.51 -2.75
C ARG A 100 -12.95 -9.85 -2.32
N TYR A 101 -12.65 -8.69 -2.88
CA TYR A 101 -11.61 -7.77 -2.41
C TYR A 101 -12.22 -6.90 -1.32
N PHE A 102 -12.21 -7.42 -0.09
CA PHE A 102 -12.84 -6.73 1.04
C PHE A 102 -11.97 -5.61 1.60
N ILE A 103 -10.65 -5.66 1.37
CA ILE A 103 -9.77 -4.50 1.35
C ILE A 103 -9.46 -4.26 -0.12
N PHE A 104 -9.60 -3.02 -0.55
CA PHE A 104 -9.32 -2.62 -1.92
C PHE A 104 -8.72 -1.22 -1.94
N SER A 105 -7.71 -1.01 -2.78
CA SER A 105 -7.16 0.31 -3.07
C SER A 105 -7.23 0.53 -4.59
N PRO A 106 -7.92 1.59 -5.07
CA PRO A 106 -7.93 1.91 -6.48
C PRO A 106 -6.52 2.29 -6.98
N ARG A 107 -5.73 3.00 -6.16
CA ARG A 107 -4.37 3.38 -6.53
C ARG A 107 -3.48 2.16 -6.75
N ILE A 108 -3.43 1.24 -5.77
CA ILE A 108 -2.65 0.00 -5.90
C ILE A 108 -3.12 -0.80 -7.12
N ASN A 109 -4.43 -0.88 -7.36
CA ASN A 109 -4.98 -1.62 -8.49
C ASN A 109 -4.44 -1.12 -9.83
N ASP A 110 -4.40 0.19 -10.02
CA ASP A 110 -4.07 0.82 -11.30
C ASP A 110 -2.56 0.96 -11.48
N HIS A 111 -1.83 1.28 -10.40
CA HIS A 111 -0.37 1.22 -10.35
C HIS A 111 0.18 -0.16 -10.72
N LEU A 112 -0.44 -1.23 -10.21
CA LEU A 112 -0.03 -2.62 -10.52
C LEU A 112 0.02 -2.92 -12.02
N GLU A 113 -0.91 -2.38 -12.81
CA GLU A 113 -0.90 -2.62 -14.25
C GLU A 113 0.19 -1.82 -14.96
N VAL A 114 0.48 -0.60 -14.50
CA VAL A 114 1.57 0.22 -15.06
C VAL A 114 2.94 -0.34 -14.71
N ILE A 115 3.22 -0.66 -13.44
CA ILE A 115 4.50 -1.24 -13.03
C ILE A 115 4.74 -2.61 -13.65
N ARG A 116 3.66 -3.37 -13.94
CA ARG A 116 3.74 -4.61 -14.72
C ARG A 116 4.15 -4.34 -16.16
N LYS A 117 3.54 -3.36 -16.84
CA LYS A 117 3.92 -2.95 -18.20
C LYS A 117 5.37 -2.45 -18.27
N LYS A 118 5.85 -1.79 -17.21
CA LYS A 118 7.25 -1.35 -17.05
C LYS A 118 8.22 -2.51 -16.74
N GLY A 119 7.75 -3.74 -16.57
CA GLY A 119 8.60 -4.90 -16.27
C GLY A 119 9.15 -4.92 -14.84
N LEU A 120 8.56 -4.17 -13.91
CA LEU A 120 8.95 -4.14 -12.49
C LEU A 120 8.24 -5.23 -11.69
N VAL A 121 7.07 -5.68 -12.16
CA VAL A 121 6.32 -6.79 -11.56
C VAL A 121 5.93 -7.76 -12.66
N LEU A 122 6.17 -9.05 -12.45
CA LEU A 122 5.70 -10.12 -13.33
C LEU A 122 4.35 -10.62 -12.83
N LYS A 123 3.42 -10.89 -13.74
CA LYS A 123 2.09 -11.42 -13.43
C LYS A 123 1.85 -12.68 -14.24
N LYS A 124 1.71 -13.81 -13.55
CA LYS A 124 1.12 -15.04 -14.10
C LYS A 124 -0.28 -15.17 -13.49
N ASN A 125 -0.44 -16.04 -12.50
CA ASN A 125 -1.62 -16.10 -11.63
C ASN A 125 -1.46 -15.23 -10.37
N GLU A 126 -0.21 -14.97 -10.00
CA GLU A 126 0.20 -14.17 -8.84
C GLU A 126 1.24 -13.14 -9.29
N TYR A 127 1.50 -12.17 -8.42
CA TYR A 127 2.48 -11.10 -8.65
C TYR A 127 3.85 -11.47 -8.07
N TYR A 128 4.91 -11.21 -8.85
CA TYR A 128 6.32 -11.46 -8.51
C TYR A 128 7.15 -10.20 -8.78
N LEU A 129 8.21 -9.99 -8.01
CA LEU A 129 9.20 -8.94 -8.28
C LEU A 129 10.19 -9.37 -9.37
N THR A 130 10.71 -8.38 -10.09
CA THR A 130 11.95 -8.54 -10.86
C THR A 130 13.14 -8.14 -10.00
N ASP A 131 14.35 -8.39 -10.47
CA ASP A 131 15.56 -8.06 -9.70
C ASP A 131 15.65 -6.57 -9.34
N ILE A 132 15.16 -5.70 -10.22
CA ILE A 132 15.17 -4.25 -10.03
C ILE A 132 14.25 -3.87 -8.85
N SER A 133 12.97 -4.27 -8.89
CA SER A 133 12.01 -3.96 -7.84
C SER A 133 12.28 -4.72 -6.54
N PHE A 134 12.93 -5.89 -6.61
CA PHE A 134 13.41 -6.61 -5.45
C PHE A 134 14.47 -5.80 -4.68
N ARG A 135 15.46 -5.21 -5.37
CA ARG A 135 16.48 -4.37 -4.72
C ARG A 135 15.88 -3.12 -4.09
N GLU A 136 14.89 -2.52 -4.75
CA GLU A 136 14.18 -1.37 -4.18
C GLU A 136 13.45 -1.75 -2.88
N ALA A 137 12.71 -2.85 -2.90
CA ALA A 137 12.03 -3.37 -1.71
C ALA A 137 13.00 -3.73 -0.58
N LEU A 138 14.15 -4.33 -0.91
CA LEU A 138 15.21 -4.63 0.04
C LEU A 138 15.77 -3.34 0.67
N GLY A 139 15.95 -2.29 -0.13
CA GLY A 139 16.40 -0.98 0.36
C GLY A 139 15.43 -0.35 1.37
N ILE A 140 14.12 -0.60 1.25
CA ILE A 140 13.15 -0.20 2.29
C ILE A 140 13.35 -1.07 3.53
N TYR A 141 13.44 -2.39 3.35
CA TYR A 141 13.63 -3.33 4.44
C TYR A 141 14.85 -2.97 5.29
N ASP A 142 15.98 -2.65 4.66
CA ASP A 142 17.25 -2.38 5.34
C ASP A 142 17.20 -1.12 6.20
N LYS A 143 16.40 -0.12 5.82
CA LYS A 143 16.18 1.11 6.60
C LYS A 143 15.38 0.90 7.89
N LEU A 144 14.66 -0.21 8.01
CA LEU A 144 13.86 -0.51 9.20
C LEU A 144 14.76 -0.85 10.39
N SER A 145 14.36 -0.41 11.58
CA SER A 145 14.99 -0.83 12.82
C SER A 145 14.79 -2.34 13.04
N SER A 146 15.66 -2.99 13.82
CA SER A 146 15.49 -4.42 14.15
C SER A 146 14.14 -4.71 14.81
N ARG A 147 13.61 -3.78 15.61
CA ARG A 147 12.29 -3.90 16.21
C ARG A 147 11.18 -3.88 15.16
N ASP A 148 11.22 -2.94 14.23
CA ASP A 148 10.20 -2.83 13.19
C ASP A 148 10.24 -4.01 12.22
N LYS A 149 11.45 -4.52 11.92
CA LYS A 149 11.64 -5.77 11.17
C LYS A 149 10.95 -6.93 11.85
N ASN A 150 11.15 -7.11 13.16
CA ASN A 150 10.53 -8.20 13.93
C ASN A 150 9.00 -8.07 13.95
N ASP A 151 8.48 -6.87 14.23
CA ASP A 151 7.03 -6.62 14.25
C ASP A 151 6.38 -6.94 12.90
N LEU A 152 7.01 -6.52 11.79
CA LEU A 152 6.55 -6.83 10.44
C LEU A 152 6.65 -8.32 10.13
N GLN A 153 7.76 -8.97 10.46
CA GLN A 153 7.93 -10.39 10.21
C GLN A 153 6.90 -11.23 10.97
N ASP A 154 6.61 -10.91 12.22
CA ASP A 154 5.61 -11.61 13.02
C ASP A 154 4.20 -11.44 12.44
N LEU A 155 3.83 -10.20 12.08
CA LEU A 155 2.57 -9.90 11.41
C LEU A 155 2.44 -10.69 10.09
N VAL A 156 3.47 -10.61 9.24
CA VAL A 156 3.49 -11.27 7.92
C VAL A 156 3.42 -12.78 8.08
N LYS A 157 4.15 -13.38 9.05
CA LYS A 157 4.13 -14.81 9.33
C LYS A 157 2.72 -15.28 9.73
N LYS A 158 2.06 -14.55 10.63
CA LYS A 158 0.67 -14.83 11.03
C LYS A 158 -0.28 -14.71 9.85
N PHE A 159 -0.19 -13.62 9.08
CA PHE A 159 -1.02 -13.41 7.90
C PHE A 159 -0.83 -14.53 6.85
N LYS A 160 0.41 -14.92 6.56
CA LYS A 160 0.74 -15.99 5.59
C LYS A 160 0.21 -17.36 5.99
N SER A 161 0.04 -17.63 7.29
CA SER A 161 -0.54 -18.89 7.77
C SER A 161 -2.02 -19.05 7.41
N LEU A 162 -2.73 -17.95 7.15
CA LEU A 162 -4.16 -17.95 6.85
C LEU A 162 -4.39 -18.43 5.40
N ARG A 163 -5.16 -19.51 5.23
CA ARG A 163 -5.43 -20.08 3.90
C ARG A 163 -6.77 -19.63 3.30
N LYS A 164 -7.79 -19.41 4.13
CA LYS A 164 -9.13 -19.05 3.65
C LYS A 164 -9.39 -17.55 3.77
N ILE A 165 -10.12 -16.99 2.81
CA ILE A 165 -10.52 -15.57 2.82
C ILE A 165 -11.29 -15.21 4.09
N LYS A 166 -12.12 -16.12 4.64
CA LYS A 166 -12.83 -15.90 5.90
C LYS A 166 -11.86 -15.64 7.06
N ASP A 167 -10.77 -16.40 7.14
CA ASP A 167 -9.77 -16.28 8.20
C ASP A 167 -9.02 -14.95 8.07
N ILE A 168 -8.67 -14.55 6.84
CA ILE A 168 -8.08 -13.24 6.55
C ILE A 168 -9.03 -12.11 6.98
N LYS A 169 -10.33 -12.20 6.66
CA LYS A 169 -11.32 -11.20 7.10
C LYS A 169 -11.39 -11.10 8.63
N THR A 170 -11.42 -12.23 9.33
CA THR A 170 -11.43 -12.26 10.80
C THR A 170 -10.15 -11.65 11.37
N PHE A 171 -8.99 -11.98 10.80
CA PHE A 171 -7.71 -11.43 11.19
C PHE A 171 -7.67 -9.90 11.07
N ILE A 172 -8.08 -9.34 9.92
CA ILE A 172 -8.15 -7.89 9.73
C ILE A 172 -9.14 -7.24 10.70
N ARG A 173 -10.29 -7.86 10.99
CA ARG A 173 -11.23 -7.31 11.99
C ARG A 173 -10.62 -7.23 13.38
N ASN A 174 -9.91 -8.28 13.79
CA ASN A 174 -9.23 -8.29 15.08
C ASN A 174 -8.12 -7.24 15.11
N TYR A 175 -7.36 -7.09 14.02
CA TYR A 175 -6.36 -6.04 13.84
C TYR A 175 -6.95 -4.65 14.07
N LEU A 176 -8.01 -4.32 13.32
CA LEU A 176 -8.68 -3.02 13.41
C LEU A 176 -9.33 -2.76 14.78
N ALA A 177 -9.75 -3.82 15.48
CA ALA A 177 -10.33 -3.72 16.82
C ALA A 177 -9.30 -3.66 17.95
N GLY A 178 -8.00 -3.66 17.63
CA GLY A 178 -6.93 -3.69 18.63
C GLY A 178 -6.91 -4.97 19.48
N ARG A 179 -7.52 -6.06 18.99
CA ARG A 179 -7.55 -7.35 19.69
C ARG A 179 -6.29 -8.13 19.34
N ASN A 180 -5.64 -8.72 20.37
CA ASN A 180 -4.40 -9.48 20.23
C ASN A 180 -4.40 -10.39 18.99
N ILE A 181 -3.38 -10.18 18.17
CA ILE A 181 -3.10 -10.86 16.90
C ILE A 181 -1.94 -11.80 17.12
#